data_AF-A0A974AS67-F1
#
_entry.id   AF-A0A974AS67-F1
#
_cell.length_a   1.000
_cell.length_b   1.000
_cell.length_c   1.000
_cell.angle_alpha   90.00
_cell.angle_beta   90.00
_cell.angle_gamma   90.00
#
_symmetry.space_group_name_H-M   'P 1'
#
loop_
_entity.id
_entity.type
_entity.pdbx_description
1 polymer ?
#
loop_
_entity_poly.entity_id
_entity_poly.type
_entity_poly.pdbx_seq_one_letter_code
_entity_poly.pdbx_strand_id
1 'polypeptide(L)' 'MLAVSAGLGVAHAQAGPGYTVPSAEERAQARRAARGPTRIQVTPNRQLYRECVDWLAIERRPSGDVITPQMRCRWAYR' A
#
# COMPACT_ATOMS: atom_id res chain seq x y z
N MET A 1 43.00 38.60 52.66
CA MET A 1 41.74 37.96 52.21
C MET A 1 41.63 38.15 50.70
N LEU A 2 41.93 37.12 49.92
CA LEU A 2 41.78 37.12 48.46
C LEU A 2 40.65 36.14 48.12
N ALA A 3 39.50 36.67 47.69
CA ALA A 3 38.32 35.89 47.37
C ALA A 3 38.38 35.43 45.89
N VAL A 4 38.27 34.12 45.72
CA VAL A 4 38.09 33.43 44.44
C VAL A 4 36.66 33.65 43.96
N SER A 5 36.47 34.01 42.70
CA SER A 5 35.15 34.03 42.05
C SER A 5 35.15 33.03 40.91
N ALA A 6 34.49 31.90 41.13
CA ALA A 6 34.26 30.86 40.13
C ALA A 6 33.20 31.33 39.13
N GLY A 7 33.57 31.45 37.85
CA GLY A 7 32.62 31.66 36.75
C GLY A 7 31.94 30.36 36.36
N LEU A 8 30.62 30.25 36.57
CA LEU A 8 29.82 29.18 36.00
C LEU A 8 29.71 29.36 34.48
N GLY A 9 30.32 28.45 33.73
CA GLY A 9 30.09 28.32 32.29
C GLY A 9 28.71 27.75 32.01
N VAL A 10 27.90 28.47 31.23
CA VAL A 10 26.61 28.00 30.74
C VAL A 10 26.87 27.00 29.62
N ALA A 11 26.52 25.73 29.85
CA ALA A 11 26.57 24.70 28.81
C ALA A 11 25.41 24.92 27.83
N HIS A 12 25.71 25.36 26.61
CA HIS A 12 24.75 25.33 25.52
C HIS A 12 24.51 23.87 25.10
N ALA A 13 23.31 23.36 25.39
CA ALA A 13 22.84 22.07 24.87
C ALA A 13 22.72 22.18 23.33
N GLN A 14 23.59 21.46 22.62
CA GLN A 14 23.52 21.35 21.16
C GLN A 14 22.35 20.43 20.80
N ALA A 15 21.36 20.96 20.11
CA ALA A 15 20.27 20.19 19.53
C ALA A 15 20.84 19.25 18.44
N GLY A 16 20.78 17.94 18.69
CA GLY A 16 21.11 16.93 17.68
C GLY A 16 20.09 16.94 16.52
N PRO A 17 20.40 16.27 15.40
CA PRO A 17 19.50 16.23 14.24
C PRO A 17 18.14 15.66 14.67
N GLY A 18 17.11 16.49 14.57
CA GLY A 18 15.75 16.13 14.94
C GLY A 18 15.23 15.05 14.02
N TYR A 19 15.19 13.81 14.51
CA TYR A 19 14.45 12.74 13.84
C TYR A 19 12.95 12.99 14.06
N THR A 20 12.30 13.62 13.08
CA THR A 20 10.84 13.72 13.08
C THR A 20 10.25 12.36 12.78
N VAL A 21 9.60 11.75 13.75
CA VAL A 21 8.85 10.51 13.55
C VAL A 21 7.62 10.83 12.71
N PRO A 22 7.45 10.21 11.52
CA PRO A 22 6.30 10.50 10.67
C PRO A 22 5.01 10.13 11.39
N SER A 23 4.03 11.01 11.30
CA SER A 23 2.72 10.88 11.94
C SER A 23 1.98 9.65 11.43
N ALA A 24 0.96 9.21 12.19
CA ALA A 24 0.10 8.11 11.76
C ALA A 24 -0.56 8.40 10.39
N GLU A 25 -0.89 9.67 10.13
CA GLU A 25 -1.49 10.13 8.88
C GLU A 25 -0.51 10.05 7.71
N GLU A 26 0.74 10.48 7.91
CA GLU A 26 1.80 10.38 6.89
C GLU A 26 2.08 8.92 6.52
N ARG A 27 2.10 8.03 7.52
CA ARG A 27 2.23 6.58 7.31
C ARG A 27 1.02 6.00 6.57
N ALA A 28 -0.19 6.44 6.90
CA ALA A 28 -1.40 6.01 6.21
C ALA A 28 -1.42 6.49 4.76
N GLN A 29 -1.00 7.73 4.51
CA GLN A 29 -0.90 8.31 3.18
C GLN A 29 0.15 7.60 2.33
N ALA A 30 1.33 7.30 2.88
CA ALA A 30 2.36 6.51 2.21
C ALA A 30 1.85 5.11 1.80
N ARG A 31 1.06 4.45 2.67
CA ARG A 31 0.42 3.15 2.35
C ARG A 31 -0.62 3.27 1.24
N ARG A 32 -1.39 4.36 1.19
CA ARG A 32 -2.34 4.61 0.09
C ARG A 32 -1.61 4.92 -1.22
N ALA A 33 -0.52 5.68 -1.17
CA ALA A 33 0.31 5.97 -2.34
C ALA A 33 1.02 4.72 -2.89
N ALA A 34 1.36 3.77 -2.01
CA ALA A 34 1.90 2.46 -2.39
C ALA A 34 0.84 1.49 -2.94
N ARG A 35 -0.47 1.78 -2.80
CA ARG A 35 -1.50 0.98 -3.43
C ARG A 35 -1.52 1.30 -4.92
N GLY A 36 -1.34 0.25 -5.73
CA GLY A 36 -1.53 0.35 -7.17
C GLY A 36 -2.92 0.93 -7.53
N PRO A 37 -3.07 1.43 -8.76
CA PRO A 37 -4.32 2.06 -9.19
C PRO A 37 -5.50 1.09 -9.04
N THR A 38 -6.59 1.58 -8.44
CA THR A 38 -7.83 0.79 -8.25
C THR A 38 -8.60 0.57 -9.55
N ARG A 39 -8.24 1.31 -10.60
CA ARG A 39 -8.78 1.19 -11.95
C ARG A 39 -7.62 1.36 -12.94
N ILE A 40 -7.46 0.38 -13.81
CA ILE A 40 -6.54 0.45 -14.95
C ILE A 40 -7.35 0.74 -16.22
N GLN A 41 -6.91 1.71 -17.02
CA GLN A 41 -7.41 1.88 -18.38
C GLN A 41 -6.59 0.97 -19.28
N VAL A 42 -7.23 -0.07 -19.80
CA VAL A 42 -6.56 -1.04 -20.67
C VAL A 42 -6.80 -0.66 -22.11
N THR A 43 -5.75 -0.17 -22.76
CA THR A 43 -5.69 -0.09 -24.21
C THR A 43 -5.10 -1.41 -24.71
N PRO A 44 -5.85 -2.22 -25.49
CA PRO A 44 -5.32 -3.47 -26.03
C PRO A 44 -4.05 -3.19 -26.83
N ASN A 45 -2.91 -3.65 -26.34
CA ASN A 45 -1.61 -3.52 -26.98
C ASN A 45 -0.91 -4.89 -26.97
N ARG A 46 0.25 -5.02 -27.62
CA ARG A 46 0.95 -6.31 -27.72
C ARG A 46 1.46 -6.87 -26.37
N GLN A 47 1.45 -6.06 -25.29
CA GLN A 47 1.96 -6.45 -23.98
C GLN A 47 0.87 -7.01 -23.06
N LEU A 48 -0.38 -6.56 -23.20
CA LEU A 48 -1.49 -6.97 -22.36
C LEU A 48 -2.44 -7.90 -23.12
N TYR A 49 -2.67 -9.10 -22.59
CA TYR A 49 -3.67 -10.03 -23.11
C TYR A 49 -4.72 -10.34 -22.04
N ARG A 50 -5.89 -10.80 -22.51
CA ARG A 50 -6.99 -11.20 -21.63
C ARG A 50 -6.84 -12.68 -21.31
N GLU A 51 -6.47 -12.98 -20.08
CA GLU A 51 -6.34 -14.35 -19.57
C GLU A 51 -7.67 -14.75 -18.93
N CYS A 52 -8.24 -15.89 -19.33
CA CYS A 52 -9.49 -16.41 -18.78
C CYS A 52 -9.30 -17.85 -18.31
N VAL A 53 -9.94 -18.18 -17.19
CA VAL A 53 -10.05 -19.55 -16.68
C VAL A 53 -11.53 -19.88 -16.60
N ASP A 54 -11.90 -21.05 -17.10
CA ASP A 54 -13.25 -21.59 -17.08
C ASP A 54 -13.35 -22.84 -16.21
N TRP A 55 -14.55 -23.09 -15.67
CA TRP A 55 -14.88 -24.30 -14.94
C TRP A 55 -16.39 -24.51 -14.94
N LEU A 56 -16.81 -25.73 -14.59
CA LEU A 56 -18.22 -26.06 -14.38
C LEU A 56 -18.54 -25.95 -12.89
N ALA A 57 -19.62 -25.25 -12.55
CA ALA A 57 -20.14 -25.15 -11.19
C ALA A 57 -21.50 -25.84 -11.08
N ILE A 58 -21.81 -26.35 -9.90
CA ILE A 58 -23.15 -26.88 -9.58
C ILE A 58 -23.91 -25.78 -8.84
N GLU A 59 -25.04 -25.36 -9.39
CA GLU A 59 -25.95 -24.40 -8.77
C GLU A 59 -27.22 -25.09 -8.26
N ARG A 60 -27.56 -24.85 -6.99
CA ARG A 60 -28.79 -25.35 -6.37
C ARG A 60 -29.97 -24.47 -6.78
N ARG A 61 -30.94 -25.00 -7.52
CA ARG A 61 -32.18 -24.29 -7.88
C ARG A 61 -33.41 -25.05 -7.37
N PRO A 62 -34.59 -24.41 -7.24
CA PRO A 62 -35.81 -25.10 -6.80
C PRO A 62 -36.21 -26.31 -7.66
N SER A 63 -35.83 -26.32 -8.95
CA SER A 63 -36.06 -27.42 -9.89
C SER A 63 -34.99 -28.53 -9.82
N GLY A 64 -33.99 -28.40 -8.95
CA GLY A 64 -32.85 -29.32 -8.84
C GLY A 64 -31.51 -28.66 -9.13
N ASP A 65 -30.47 -29.50 -9.08
CA ASP A 65 -29.08 -29.09 -9.29
C ASP A 65 -28.80 -28.92 -10.78
N VAL A 66 -28.20 -27.79 -11.15
CA VAL A 66 -27.87 -27.47 -12.54
C VAL A 66 -26.38 -27.24 -12.66
N ILE A 67 -25.76 -27.86 -13.66
CA ILE A 67 -24.36 -27.58 -14.02
C ILE A 67 -24.35 -26.31 -14.88
N THR A 68 -23.64 -25.27 -14.43
CA THR A 68 -23.50 -23.99 -15.13
C THR A 68 -22.03 -23.72 -15.48
N PRO A 69 -21.76 -23.23 -16.70
CA PRO A 69 -20.42 -22.79 -17.06
C PRO A 69 -20.09 -21.48 -16.33
N GLN A 70 -18.92 -21.43 -15.72
CA GLN A 70 -18.37 -20.26 -15.08
C GLN A 70 -17.08 -19.83 -15.78
N MET A 71 -16.80 -18.54 -15.77
CA MET A 71 -15.59 -17.99 -16.35
C MET A 71 -15.11 -16.79 -15.55
N ARG A 72 -13.80 -16.71 -15.33
CA ARG A 72 -13.15 -15.55 -14.74
C ARG A 72 -12.03 -15.08 -15.65
N CYS A 73 -12.08 -13.81 -16.03
CA CYS A 73 -11.05 -13.17 -16.83
C CYS A 73 -10.29 -12.10 -16.04
N ARG A 74 -9.01 -11.93 -16.36
CA ARG A 74 -8.15 -10.84 -15.88
C ARG A 74 -7.25 -10.37 -17.02
N TRP A 75 -6.71 -9.16 -16.87
CA TRP A 75 -5.64 -8.68 -17.75
C TRP A 75 -4.29 -9.18 -17.23
N ALA A 76 -3.49 -9.74 -18.11
CA ALA A 76 -2.15 -10.25 -17.81
C ALA A 76 -1.14 -9.68 -18.80
N TYR A 77 0.11 -9.57 -18.36
CA TYR A 77 1.22 -9.24 -19.24
C TYR A 77 1.73 -10.52 -19.91
N ARG A 78 2.07 -10.43 -21.20
CA ARG A 78 2.68 -11.52 -21.96
C ARG A 78 4.10 -11.83 -21.47
#